data_AF-A0A843BG79-F1
#
_entry.id   AF-A0A843BG79-F1
#
_cell.length_a   1.000
_cell.length_b   1.000
_cell.length_c   1.000
_cell.angle_alpha   90.00
_cell.angle_beta   90.00
_cell.angle_gamma   90.00
#
_symmetry.space_group_name_H-M   'P 1'
#
loop_
_entity.id
_entity.type
_entity.pdbx_description
1 polymer ?
#
loop_
_entity_poly.entity_id
_entity_poly.type
_entity_poly.pdbx_seq_one_letter_code
_entity_poly.pdbx_strand_id
1 'polypeptide(L)'
;MPKTASSKQRIAAYLKAHVGEVVTSKDIQRASGGVVEFARRVRELRDDEGWQIHTHNDDDALKPGEYCLTEHPPDAAYHFSKGIPANVRAFVLERNGYTCQMCGAGAGEKDDRGRKIRLHIGHIVDKIHGGDVDATNLRALCNQCNQGAKNQVPEPPRYVWLLSQVRRARVDDQRAILEWLKSRFNEN
;
A
#
# COMPACT_ATOMS: atom_id res chain seq x y z
N MET A 1 -10.43 16.05 23.73
CA MET A 1 -9.11 16.10 24.41
C MET A 1 -8.02 16.18 23.35
N PRO A 2 -7.02 17.07 23.47
CA PRO A 2 -5.94 17.11 22.48
C PRO A 2 -5.16 15.79 22.51
N LYS A 3 -4.95 15.19 21.33
CA LYS A 3 -4.17 13.95 21.19
C LYS A 3 -2.73 14.22 21.63
N THR A 4 -2.25 13.46 22.60
CA THR A 4 -0.84 13.46 23.01
C THR A 4 0.04 13.09 21.82
N ALA A 5 1.08 13.88 21.55
CA ALA A 5 2.00 13.61 20.43
C ALA A 5 2.60 12.19 20.54
N SER A 6 2.60 11.46 19.43
CA SER A 6 3.16 10.11 19.34
C SER A 6 4.68 10.12 19.58
N SER A 7 5.25 8.97 19.94
CA SER A 7 6.71 8.83 20.11
C SER A 7 7.48 9.25 18.85
N LYS A 8 6.98 8.90 17.65
CA LYS A 8 7.56 9.35 16.37
C LYS A 8 7.55 10.87 16.22
N GLN A 9 6.43 11.52 16.52
CA GLN A 9 6.31 12.99 16.44
C GLN A 9 7.25 13.69 17.43
N ARG A 10 7.43 13.14 18.64
CA ARG A 10 8.35 13.69 19.63
C ARG A 10 9.81 13.55 19.18
N ILE A 11 10.18 12.39 18.62
CA ILE A 11 11.51 12.16 18.04
C ILE A 11 11.74 13.12 16.87
N ALA A 12 10.77 13.25 15.96
CA ALA A 12 10.83 14.17 14.82
C ALA A 12 11.03 15.62 15.25
N ALA A 13 10.28 16.08 16.26
CA ALA A 13 10.43 17.42 16.82
C ALA A 13 11.79 17.64 17.47
N TYR A 14 12.28 16.62 18.21
CA TYR A 14 13.59 16.68 18.85
C TYR A 14 14.73 16.77 17.82
N LEU A 15 14.71 15.92 16.79
CA LEU A 15 15.71 15.94 15.72
C LEU A 15 15.69 17.26 14.93
N LYS A 16 14.50 17.80 14.63
CA LYS A 16 14.36 19.13 13.98
C LYS A 16 14.94 20.27 14.81
N ALA A 17 14.91 20.16 16.14
CA ALA A 17 15.50 21.16 17.02
C ALA A 17 17.04 21.05 17.13
N HIS A 18 17.63 19.93 16.68
CA HIS A 18 19.06 19.62 16.78
C HIS A 18 19.64 19.26 15.39
N VAL A 19 19.21 19.98 14.34
CA VAL A 19 19.74 19.79 12.97
C VAL A 19 21.23 20.15 12.96
N GLY A 20 22.07 19.27 12.41
CA GLY A 20 23.52 19.41 12.35
C GLY A 20 24.25 19.01 13.64
N GLU A 21 23.53 18.69 14.72
CA GLU A 21 24.12 18.27 15.99
C GLU A 21 24.12 16.75 16.13
N VAL A 22 25.15 16.22 16.79
CA VAL A 22 25.23 14.80 17.12
C VAL A 22 24.38 14.51 18.35
N VAL A 23 23.35 13.68 18.19
CA VAL A 23 22.46 13.24 19.28
C VAL A 23 22.65 11.75 19.56
N THR A 24 22.53 11.35 20.82
CA THR A 24 22.71 9.94 21.20
C THR A 24 21.41 9.16 21.25
N SER A 25 21.51 7.83 21.19
CA SER A 25 20.40 6.90 21.43
C SER A 25 19.63 7.20 22.72
N LYS A 26 20.35 7.59 23.79
CA LYS A 26 19.74 7.93 25.08
C LYS A 26 18.92 9.22 25.00
N ASP A 27 19.39 10.21 24.23
CA ASP A 27 18.69 11.47 24.02
C ASP A 27 17.39 11.25 23.25
N ILE A 28 17.45 10.49 22.15
CA ILE A 28 16.28 10.15 21.34
C ILE A 28 15.28 9.31 22.15
N GLN A 29 15.75 8.32 22.92
CA GLN A 29 14.89 7.52 23.78
C GLN A 29 14.18 8.41 24.82
N ARG A 30 14.90 9.33 25.47
CA ARG A 30 14.31 10.28 26.42
C ARG A 30 13.28 11.18 25.74
N ALA A 31 13.60 11.76 24.58
CA ALA A 31 12.69 12.60 23.81
C ALA A 31 11.40 11.85 23.40
N SER A 32 11.51 10.56 23.09
CA SER A 32 10.37 9.72 22.72
C SER A 32 9.39 9.41 23.86
N GLY A 33 9.74 9.76 25.10
CA GLY A 33 9.01 9.37 26.31
C GLY A 33 9.49 8.04 26.91
N GLY A 34 10.75 7.67 26.68
CA GLY A 34 11.36 6.46 27.24
C GLY A 34 11.07 5.17 26.47
N VAL A 35 10.45 5.23 25.28
CA VAL A 35 10.07 4.00 24.56
C VAL A 35 11.30 3.27 24.02
N VAL A 36 11.33 1.95 24.21
CA VAL A 36 12.43 1.09 23.72
C VAL A 36 12.44 1.03 22.18
N GLU A 37 11.28 1.20 21.54
CA GLU A 37 11.14 1.19 20.07
C GLU A 37 11.63 2.47 19.36
N PHE A 38 12.31 3.39 20.05
CA PHE A 38 12.76 4.65 19.44
C PHE A 38 13.59 4.42 18.16
N ALA A 39 14.47 3.40 18.15
CA ALA A 39 15.29 3.06 17.00
C ALA A 39 14.48 2.64 15.76
N ARG A 40 13.28 2.06 15.96
CA ARG A 40 12.34 1.78 14.86
C ARG A 40 11.75 3.08 14.31
N ARG A 41 11.41 4.04 15.17
CA ARG A 41 10.85 5.34 14.77
C ARG A 41 11.85 6.22 14.04
N VAL A 42 13.12 6.18 14.44
CA VAL A 42 14.21 6.86 13.70
C VAL A 42 14.34 6.28 12.29
N ARG A 43 14.33 4.95 12.13
CA ARG A 43 14.33 4.31 10.80
C ARG A 43 13.11 4.69 9.97
N GLU A 44 11.93 4.80 10.56
CA GLU A 44 10.75 5.30 9.83
C GLU A 44 10.92 6.74 9.33
N LEU A 45 11.64 7.62 10.05
CA LEU A 45 11.92 8.98 9.57
C LEU A 45 12.96 8.97 8.45
N ARG A 46 14.03 8.19 8.62
CA ARG A 46 15.12 8.06 7.64
C ARG A 46 14.66 7.39 6.34
N ASP A 47 14.14 6.16 6.46
CA ASP A 47 13.89 5.27 5.33
C ASP A 47 12.50 5.52 4.71
N ASP A 48 11.47 5.69 5.55
CA ASP A 48 10.09 5.83 5.05
C ASP A 48 9.70 7.28 4.77
N GLU A 49 10.38 8.29 5.32
CA GLU A 49 10.08 9.72 5.09
C GLU A 49 11.22 10.48 4.41
N GLY A 50 12.35 9.83 4.14
CA GLY A 50 13.48 10.39 3.39
C GLY A 50 14.29 11.42 4.18
N TRP A 51 14.22 11.44 5.51
CA TRP A 51 15.03 12.36 6.32
C TRP A 51 16.50 11.96 6.24
N GLN A 52 17.39 12.95 6.07
CA GLN A 52 18.84 12.72 6.01
C GLN A 52 19.44 12.51 7.41
N ILE A 53 19.10 11.38 8.04
CA ILE A 53 19.60 11.00 9.36
C ILE A 53 20.81 10.07 9.20
N HIS A 54 22.00 10.63 9.40
CA HIS A 54 23.27 9.92 9.36
C HIS A 54 23.51 9.14 10.66
N THR A 55 24.20 8.02 10.53
CA THR A 55 24.68 7.16 11.60
C THR A 55 26.16 6.81 11.36
N HIS A 56 26.80 6.08 12.27
CA HIS A 56 28.15 5.54 12.07
C HIS A 56 28.35 4.71 10.78
N ASN A 57 27.28 4.25 10.12
CA ASN A 57 27.39 3.57 8.83
C ASN A 57 27.54 4.54 7.64
N ASP A 58 27.19 5.81 7.85
CA ASP A 58 27.12 6.84 6.82
C ASP A 58 28.23 7.89 6.99
N ASP A 59 28.75 8.06 8.22
CA ASP A 59 29.80 9.02 8.57
C ASP A 59 30.74 8.43 9.64
N ASP A 60 32.04 8.34 9.30
CA ASP A 60 33.08 7.80 10.18
C ASP A 60 33.31 8.65 11.45
N ALA A 61 32.85 9.91 11.46
CA ALA A 61 32.91 10.77 12.65
C ALA A 61 31.88 10.36 13.73
N LEU A 62 30.85 9.59 13.37
CA LEU A 62 29.79 9.15 14.28
C LEU A 62 30.12 7.79 14.91
N LYS A 63 29.87 7.67 16.22
CA LYS A 63 30.01 6.41 16.95
C LYS A 63 28.74 5.57 16.90
N PRO A 64 28.81 4.24 17.12
CA PRO A 64 27.62 3.41 17.27
C PRO A 64 26.67 3.98 18.33
N GLY A 65 25.43 4.25 17.92
CA GLY A 65 24.39 4.84 18.77
C GLY A 65 24.32 6.37 18.75
N GLU A 66 25.10 7.03 17.90
CA GLU A 66 24.99 8.45 17.56
C GLU A 66 24.24 8.63 16.23
N TYR A 67 23.49 9.73 16.15
CA TYR A 67 22.69 10.12 15.00
C TYR A 67 22.89 11.61 14.72
N CYS A 68 22.87 12.00 13.45
CA CYS A 68 22.87 13.41 13.07
C CYS A 68 21.86 13.63 11.95
N LEU A 69 20.93 14.57 12.15
CA LEU A 69 20.06 15.05 11.07
C LEU A 69 20.82 16.14 10.32
N THR A 70 21.31 15.86 9.13
CA THR A 70 22.25 16.75 8.41
C THR A 70 21.59 17.99 7.82
N GLU A 71 20.31 17.89 7.47
CA GLU A 71 19.53 19.00 6.93
C GLU A 71 18.07 18.93 7.41
N HIS A 72 17.39 20.07 7.39
CA HIS A 72 15.99 20.12 7.77
C HIS A 72 15.16 19.34 6.72
N PRO A 73 14.33 18.37 7.13
CA PRO A 73 13.53 17.60 6.18
C PRO A 73 12.54 18.52 5.44
N PRO A 74 12.25 18.24 4.16
CA PRO A 74 11.26 19.00 3.40
C PRO A 74 9.88 18.95 4.09
N ASP A 75 9.10 20.04 3.98
CA ASP A 75 7.79 20.17 4.64
C ASP A 75 6.79 19.07 4.21
N ALA A 76 6.99 18.50 3.02
CA ALA A 76 6.33 17.29 2.57
C ALA A 76 7.25 16.09 2.75
N ALA A 77 6.92 15.20 3.70
CA ALA A 77 7.63 13.95 3.90
C ALA A 77 7.66 13.15 2.58
N TYR A 78 8.87 12.91 2.06
CA TYR A 78 9.05 12.13 0.84
C TYR A 78 8.89 10.66 1.22
N HIS A 79 7.66 10.16 1.10
CA HIS A 79 7.36 8.80 1.50
C HIS A 79 7.88 7.80 0.47
N PHE A 80 9.03 7.17 0.71
CA PHE A 80 9.40 5.94 0.00
C PHE A 80 8.38 4.87 0.38
N SER A 81 7.37 4.68 -0.47
CA SER A 81 6.28 3.77 -0.14
C SER A 81 6.83 2.37 0.04
N LYS A 82 6.66 1.78 1.23
CA LYS A 82 6.78 0.33 1.41
C LYS A 82 5.96 -0.34 0.32
N GLY A 83 6.57 -1.32 -0.36
CA GLY A 83 5.83 -2.19 -1.27
C GLY A 83 4.62 -2.79 -0.55
N ILE A 84 3.55 -3.10 -1.29
CA ILE A 84 2.35 -3.69 -0.70
C ILE A 84 2.75 -5.02 -0.03
N PRO A 85 2.55 -5.17 1.30
CA PRO A 85 2.95 -6.37 2.03
C PRO A 85 2.34 -7.65 1.44
N ALA A 86 3.03 -8.78 1.53
CA ALA A 86 2.59 -10.04 0.93
C ALA A 86 1.23 -10.52 1.46
N ASN A 87 0.98 -10.36 2.77
CA ASN A 87 -0.30 -10.68 3.40
C ASN A 87 -1.44 -9.80 2.87
N VAL A 88 -1.20 -8.50 2.71
CA VAL A 88 -2.19 -7.57 2.12
C VAL A 88 -2.46 -7.93 0.67
N ARG A 89 -1.42 -8.27 -0.11
CA ARG A 89 -1.58 -8.75 -1.50
C ARG A 89 -2.44 -10.00 -1.57
N ALA A 90 -2.17 -11.01 -0.73
CA ALA A 90 -2.93 -12.24 -0.68
C ALA A 90 -4.41 -11.98 -0.35
N PHE A 91 -4.65 -11.19 0.70
CA PHE A 91 -6.00 -10.80 1.11
C PHE A 91 -6.76 -10.08 -0.01
N VAL A 92 -6.14 -9.12 -0.69
CA VAL A 92 -6.79 -8.37 -1.79
C VAL A 92 -7.14 -9.30 -2.96
N LEU A 93 -6.27 -10.25 -3.31
CA LEU A 93 -6.54 -11.23 -4.37
C LEU A 93 -7.70 -12.16 -4.01
N GLU A 94 -7.71 -12.68 -2.78
CA GLU A 94 -8.76 -13.56 -2.28
C GLU A 94 -10.12 -12.85 -2.20
N ARG A 95 -10.15 -11.65 -1.59
CA ARG A 95 -11.34 -10.78 -1.56
C ARG A 95 -11.88 -10.48 -2.96
N ASN A 96 -11.00 -10.38 -3.95
CA ASN A 96 -11.37 -10.10 -5.34
C ASN A 96 -11.58 -11.38 -6.17
N GLY A 97 -11.67 -12.55 -5.54
CA GLY A 97 -11.99 -13.82 -6.18
C GLY A 97 -10.96 -14.24 -7.24
N TYR A 98 -9.72 -13.75 -7.14
CA TYR A 98 -8.68 -13.89 -8.16
C TYR A 98 -9.16 -13.44 -9.55
N THR A 99 -9.92 -12.34 -9.59
CA THR A 99 -10.41 -11.70 -10.82
C THR A 99 -10.09 -10.21 -10.88
N CYS A 100 -9.92 -9.70 -12.10
CA CYS A 100 -9.80 -8.27 -12.36
C CYS A 100 -11.08 -7.55 -11.95
N GLN A 101 -10.98 -6.58 -11.06
CA GLN A 101 -12.14 -5.80 -10.59
C GLN A 101 -12.65 -4.77 -11.61
N MET A 102 -12.01 -4.65 -12.78
CA MET A 102 -12.49 -3.81 -13.88
C MET A 102 -13.20 -4.60 -14.97
N CYS A 103 -12.66 -5.75 -15.37
CA CYS A 103 -13.19 -6.51 -16.51
C CYS A 103 -13.63 -7.95 -16.18
N GLY A 104 -13.48 -8.41 -14.93
CA GLY A 104 -13.85 -9.75 -14.50
C GLY A 104 -12.86 -10.87 -14.88
N ALA A 105 -11.86 -10.58 -15.71
CA ALA A 105 -10.90 -11.59 -16.17
C ALA A 105 -10.15 -12.27 -15.00
N GLY A 106 -10.10 -13.61 -15.04
CA GLY A 106 -9.48 -14.45 -14.02
C GLY A 106 -7.97 -14.59 -14.18
N ALA A 107 -7.28 -14.82 -13.06
CA ALA A 107 -5.86 -15.16 -13.07
C ALA A 107 -5.60 -16.44 -13.88
N GLY A 108 -4.71 -16.37 -14.87
CA GLY A 108 -4.32 -17.52 -15.69
C GLY A 108 -5.18 -17.77 -16.93
N GLU A 109 -6.30 -17.07 -17.11
CA GLU A 109 -7.08 -17.07 -18.35
C GLU A 109 -6.25 -16.49 -19.52
N LYS A 110 -6.70 -16.71 -20.75
CA LYS A 110 -6.12 -16.06 -21.94
C LYS A 110 -6.93 -14.83 -22.29
N ASP A 111 -6.25 -13.72 -22.61
CA ASP A 111 -6.90 -12.55 -23.19
C ASP A 111 -7.29 -12.79 -24.66
N ASP A 112 -7.97 -11.82 -25.28
CA ASP A 112 -8.38 -11.85 -26.70
C ASP A 112 -7.21 -12.00 -27.68
N ARG A 113 -5.97 -11.80 -27.21
CA ARG A 113 -4.74 -11.99 -27.98
C ARG A 113 -4.02 -13.30 -27.61
N GLY A 114 -4.68 -14.17 -26.85
CA GLY A 114 -4.15 -15.46 -26.41
C GLY A 114 -3.11 -15.39 -25.29
N ARG A 115 -2.85 -14.23 -24.70
CA ARG A 115 -1.82 -14.04 -23.67
C ARG A 115 -2.36 -14.37 -22.28
N LYS A 116 -1.52 -14.98 -21.45
CA LYS A 116 -1.89 -15.33 -20.08
C LYS A 116 -2.13 -14.08 -19.23
N ILE A 117 -3.29 -14.01 -18.61
CA ILE A 117 -3.71 -12.92 -17.73
C ILE A 117 -2.99 -13.02 -16.39
N ARG A 118 -2.35 -11.92 -15.99
CA ARG A 118 -1.68 -11.74 -14.70
C ARG A 118 -2.37 -10.63 -13.93
N LEU A 119 -2.63 -10.88 -12.64
CA LEU A 119 -3.22 -9.88 -11.76
C LEU A 119 -2.12 -9.07 -11.06
N HIS A 120 -2.35 -7.77 -11.03
CA HIS A 120 -1.57 -6.75 -10.35
C HIS A 120 -2.43 -6.13 -9.25
N ILE A 121 -1.80 -5.61 -8.20
CA ILE A 121 -2.50 -4.86 -7.16
C ILE A 121 -2.34 -3.37 -7.48
N GLY A 122 -3.44 -2.72 -7.84
CA GLY A 122 -3.53 -1.29 -8.09
C GLY A 122 -4.17 -0.57 -6.90
N HIS A 123 -3.90 0.72 -6.78
CA HIS A 123 -4.61 1.57 -5.81
C HIS A 123 -5.93 2.04 -6.42
N ILE A 124 -6.92 2.34 -5.57
CA ILE A 124 -8.17 2.98 -5.96
C ILE A 124 -7.95 4.48 -6.00
N VAL A 125 -7.45 5.05 -4.90
CA VAL A 125 -6.87 6.40 -4.85
C VAL A 125 -5.38 6.27 -5.08
N ASP A 126 -4.86 6.94 -6.10
CA ASP A 126 -3.42 6.90 -6.40
C ASP A 126 -2.58 7.41 -5.23
N LYS A 127 -1.38 6.86 -5.09
CA LYS A 127 -0.41 7.27 -4.06
C LYS A 127 -0.10 8.76 -4.09
N ILE A 128 0.02 9.33 -5.29
CA ILE A 128 0.31 10.76 -5.52
C ILE A 128 -0.80 11.63 -4.92
N HIS A 129 -2.03 11.11 -4.86
CA HIS A 129 -3.20 11.76 -4.31
C HIS A 129 -3.50 11.32 -2.86
N GLY A 130 -2.50 10.76 -2.15
CA GLY A 130 -2.63 10.36 -0.76
C GLY A 130 -3.21 8.96 -0.52
N GLY A 131 -3.29 8.12 -1.56
CA GLY A 131 -3.71 6.73 -1.42
C GLY A 131 -2.74 5.88 -0.60
N ASP A 132 -3.25 5.23 0.45
CA ASP A 132 -2.47 4.33 1.29
C ASP A 132 -2.44 2.88 0.73
N VAL A 133 -1.71 2.01 1.43
CA VAL A 133 -1.62 0.57 1.12
C VAL A 133 -2.64 -0.25 1.93
N ASP A 134 -3.66 0.37 2.50
CA ASP A 134 -4.74 -0.34 3.18
C ASP A 134 -5.50 -1.19 2.15
N ALA A 135 -5.91 -2.40 2.55
CA ALA A 135 -6.60 -3.30 1.64
C ALA A 135 -7.88 -2.67 1.05
N THR A 136 -8.53 -1.75 1.77
CA THR A 136 -9.70 -1.00 1.29
C THR A 136 -9.39 -0.06 0.13
N ASN A 137 -8.16 0.47 0.04
CA ASN A 137 -7.70 1.32 -1.05
C ASN A 137 -7.02 0.53 -2.18
N LEU A 138 -7.01 -0.80 -2.13
CA LEU A 138 -6.36 -1.66 -3.12
C LEU A 138 -7.38 -2.50 -3.89
N ARG A 139 -7.05 -2.85 -5.14
CA ARG A 139 -7.85 -3.76 -5.99
C ARG A 139 -6.98 -4.60 -6.92
N ALA A 140 -7.47 -5.78 -7.26
CA ALA A 140 -6.84 -6.65 -8.27
C ALA A 140 -7.21 -6.18 -9.70
N LEU A 141 -6.21 -5.97 -10.56
CA LEU A 141 -6.37 -5.56 -11.96
C LEU A 141 -5.57 -6.47 -12.88
N CYS A 142 -6.11 -6.85 -14.04
CA CYS A 142 -5.34 -7.58 -15.04
C CYS A 142 -4.27 -6.69 -15.68
N ASN A 143 -3.30 -7.29 -16.37
CA ASN A 143 -2.25 -6.59 -17.11
C ASN A 143 -2.77 -5.50 -18.08
N GLN A 144 -3.92 -5.71 -18.72
CA GLN A 144 -4.52 -4.71 -19.63
C GLN A 144 -5.18 -3.57 -18.85
N CYS A 145 -6.06 -3.90 -17.90
CA CYS A 145 -6.74 -2.89 -17.09
C CYS A 145 -5.78 -2.12 -16.18
N ASN A 146 -4.70 -2.72 -15.70
CA ASN A 146 -3.69 -2.02 -14.90
C ASN A 146 -2.91 -0.99 -15.74
N GLN A 147 -2.70 -1.23 -17.03
CA GLN A 147 -2.13 -0.25 -17.95
C GLN A 147 -3.15 0.86 -18.27
N GLY A 148 -4.42 0.49 -18.47
CA GLY A 148 -5.52 1.42 -18.75
C GLY A 148 -6.00 2.24 -17.56
N ALA A 149 -5.89 1.74 -16.33
CA ALA A 149 -6.35 2.40 -15.10
C ALA A 149 -5.61 3.71 -14.77
N LYS A 150 -4.51 3.99 -15.48
CA LYS A 150 -3.87 5.33 -15.50
C LYS A 150 -4.78 6.40 -16.13
N ASN A 151 -5.80 6.00 -16.89
CA ASN A 151 -6.77 6.88 -17.55
C ASN A 151 -8.19 6.42 -17.19
N GLN A 152 -8.81 7.11 -16.22
CA GLN A 152 -10.25 7.10 -15.88
C GLN A 152 -10.96 5.73 -15.80
N VAL A 153 -11.31 5.30 -14.58
CA VAL A 153 -11.94 3.99 -14.36
C VAL A 153 -13.44 4.14 -14.01
N PRO A 154 -14.36 3.48 -14.72
CA PRO A 154 -15.77 3.41 -14.31
C PRO A 154 -15.96 2.52 -13.08
N GLU A 155 -16.95 2.86 -12.24
CA GLU A 155 -17.36 2.12 -11.05
C GLU A 155 -17.78 0.68 -11.45
N PRO A 156 -17.36 -0.36 -10.71
CA PRO A 156 -17.79 -1.72 -10.99
C PRO A 156 -19.32 -1.82 -10.89
N PRO A 157 -19.96 -2.66 -11.72
CA PRO A 157 -21.41 -2.76 -11.73
C PRO A 157 -21.94 -3.32 -10.41
N ARG A 158 -22.92 -2.64 -9.81
CA ARG A 158 -23.57 -3.08 -8.57
C ARG A 158 -24.34 -4.39 -8.78
N TYR A 159 -24.51 -5.16 -7.70
CA TYR A 159 -25.26 -6.43 -7.68
C TYR A 159 -26.58 -6.37 -8.45
N VAL A 160 -27.37 -5.31 -8.21
CA VAL A 160 -28.67 -5.10 -8.86
C VAL A 160 -28.54 -5.04 -10.39
N TRP A 161 -27.50 -4.35 -10.87
CA TRP A 161 -27.25 -4.24 -12.30
C TRP A 161 -26.80 -5.59 -12.88
N LEU A 162 -25.85 -6.27 -12.25
CA LEU A 162 -25.38 -7.59 -12.71
C LEU A 162 -26.52 -8.60 -12.77
N LEU A 163 -27.33 -8.68 -11.71
CA LEU A 163 -28.49 -9.55 -11.67
C LEU A 163 -29.51 -9.22 -12.77
N SER A 164 -29.68 -7.93 -13.09
CA SER A 164 -30.56 -7.51 -14.18
C SER A 164 -30.08 -7.99 -15.56
N GLN A 165 -28.75 -8.09 -15.78
CA GLN A 165 -28.21 -8.60 -17.04
C GLN A 165 -28.43 -10.10 -17.13
N VAL A 166 -28.13 -10.84 -16.05
CA VAL A 166 -28.32 -12.30 -16.00
C VAL A 166 -29.79 -12.67 -16.23
N ARG A 167 -30.74 -12.01 -15.56
CA ARG A 167 -32.18 -12.28 -15.71
C ARG A 167 -32.72 -12.08 -17.12
N ARG A 168 -32.10 -11.19 -17.91
CA ARG A 168 -32.53 -10.87 -19.29
C ARG A 168 -31.86 -11.75 -20.34
N ALA A 169 -30.80 -12.47 -19.98
CA ALA A 169 -30.12 -13.40 -20.88
C ALA A 169 -31.01 -14.63 -21.19
N ARG A 170 -30.69 -15.38 -22.25
CA ARG A 170 -31.42 -16.60 -22.58
C ARG A 170 -31.18 -17.68 -21.52
N VAL A 171 -32.07 -18.66 -21.43
CA VAL A 171 -31.95 -19.74 -20.44
C VAL A 171 -30.62 -20.49 -20.57
N ASP A 172 -30.13 -20.70 -21.80
CA ASP A 172 -28.86 -21.38 -22.04
C ASP A 172 -27.67 -20.55 -21.54
N ASP A 173 -27.69 -19.23 -21.72
CA ASP A 173 -26.66 -18.32 -21.21
C ASP A 173 -26.69 -18.24 -19.68
N GLN A 174 -27.88 -18.20 -19.08
CA GLN A 174 -28.04 -18.24 -17.63
C GLN A 174 -27.48 -19.54 -17.04
N ARG A 175 -27.72 -20.68 -17.69
CA ARG A 175 -27.16 -21.98 -17.30
C ARG A 175 -25.64 -22.01 -17.47
N ALA A 176 -25.10 -21.46 -18.56
CA ALA A 176 -23.65 -21.35 -18.75
C ALA A 176 -22.99 -20.50 -17.65
N ILE A 177 -23.62 -19.39 -17.26
CA ILE A 177 -23.18 -18.55 -16.13
C ILE A 177 -23.25 -19.34 -14.82
N LEU A 178 -24.34 -20.08 -14.57
CA LEU A 178 -24.50 -20.90 -13.37
C LEU A 178 -23.42 -21.99 -13.27
N GLU A 179 -23.19 -22.76 -14.33
CA GLU A 179 -22.16 -23.80 -14.36
C GLU A 179 -20.76 -23.22 -14.13
N TRP A 180 -20.48 -22.06 -14.75
CA TRP A 180 -19.25 -21.33 -14.47
C TRP A 180 -19.17 -20.91 -13.00
N LEU A 181 -20.21 -20.31 -12.42
CA LEU A 181 -20.21 -19.89 -11.02
C LEU A 181 -20.00 -21.08 -10.06
N LYS A 182 -20.68 -22.21 -10.28
CA LYS A 182 -20.47 -23.44 -9.50
C LYS A 182 -19.03 -23.93 -9.56
N SER A 183 -18.43 -23.95 -10.76
CA SER A 183 -17.02 -24.32 -10.93
C SER A 183 -16.05 -23.38 -10.20
N ARG A 184 -16.44 -22.11 -9.99
CA ARG A 184 -15.60 -21.10 -9.31
C ARG A 184 -15.70 -21.14 -7.79
N PHE A 185 -16.84 -21.56 -7.24
CA PHE A 185 -17.10 -21.54 -5.79
C PHE A 185 -17.03 -22.92 -5.11
N ASN A 186 -16.63 -23.98 -5.81
CA ASN A 186 -16.57 -25.36 -5.30
C ASN A 186 -17.92 -25.87 -4.73
N GLU A 187 -19.04 -25.34 -5.23
CA GLU A 187 -20.37 -25.85 -4.94
C GLU A 187 -20.74 -26.85 -6.05
N ASN A 188 -20.38 -28.11 -5.83
CA ASN A 188 -20.88 -29.24 -6.64
C ASN A 188 -22.32 -29.57 -6.24
#